data_AF-A0A2A4TG38-F1
#
_entry.id   AF-A0A2A4TG38-F1
#
_cell.length_a   1.000
_cell.length_b   1.000
_cell.length_c   1.000
_cell.angle_alpha   90.00
_cell.angle_beta   90.00
_cell.angle_gamma   90.00
#
_symmetry.space_group_name_H-M   'P 1'
#
loop_
_entity.id
_entity.type
_entity.pdbx_description
1 polymer ?
#
loop_
_entity_poly.entity_id
_entity_poly.type
_entity_poly.pdbx_seq_one_letter_code
_entity_poly.pdbx_strand_id
1 'polypeptide(L)'
;MFIDYGSGKGRALLHASSWPFKEVIGVEISESLHKIACKNIGIYSNPEQACEKISSHCADVTEFEPPLLPLVCYFYNPFGAEIMQKVIQRLENSYNLKKRPIWVIYISPVHKNHILERPHWYMVNEGENYCIFMLKPEVFDAET
;
A
#
# COMPACT_ATOMS: atom_id res chain seq x y z
N MET A 1 2.05 9.06 -0.91
CA MET A 1 3.10 8.03 -1.10
C MET A 1 2.43 6.76 -1.56
N PHE A 2 3.13 5.91 -2.30
CA PHE A 2 2.65 4.58 -2.66
C PHE A 2 3.41 3.53 -1.86
N ILE A 3 2.71 2.53 -1.31
CA ILE A 3 3.32 1.43 -0.56
C ILE A 3 2.77 0.11 -1.07
N ASP A 4 3.65 -0.78 -1.53
CA ASP A 4 3.34 -2.16 -1.92
C ASP A 4 3.66 -3.12 -0.78
N TYR A 5 2.63 -3.70 -0.18
CA TYR A 5 2.76 -4.69 0.90
C TYR A 5 2.90 -6.08 0.28
N GLY A 6 4.08 -6.69 0.38
CA GLY A 6 4.41 -7.93 -0.34
C GLY A 6 4.93 -7.67 -1.76
N SER A 7 5.88 -6.74 -1.88
CA SER A 7 6.29 -6.18 -3.18
C SER A 7 7.01 -7.14 -4.13
N GLY A 8 7.45 -8.30 -3.64
CA GLY A 8 8.13 -9.32 -4.44
C GLY A 8 9.34 -8.76 -5.18
N LYS A 9 9.33 -8.90 -6.52
CA LYS A 9 10.40 -8.40 -7.40
C LYS A 9 10.25 -6.92 -7.80
N GLY A 10 9.27 -6.21 -7.24
CA GLY A 10 9.08 -4.78 -7.44
C GLY A 10 8.25 -4.36 -8.65
N ARG A 11 7.53 -5.27 -9.32
CA ARG A 11 6.76 -4.93 -10.53
C ARG A 11 5.76 -3.78 -10.31
N ALA A 12 5.00 -3.82 -9.21
CA ALA A 12 4.04 -2.77 -8.90
C ALA A 12 4.74 -1.46 -8.48
N LEU A 13 5.94 -1.52 -7.89
CA LEU A 13 6.75 -0.32 -7.62
C LEU A 13 7.11 0.42 -8.92
N LEU A 14 7.64 -0.33 -9.89
CA LEU A 14 8.02 0.23 -11.18
C LEU A 14 6.82 0.80 -11.92
N HIS A 15 5.68 0.10 -11.91
CA HIS A 15 4.46 0.61 -12.49
C HIS A 15 3.95 1.87 -11.77
N ALA A 16 3.87 1.85 -10.44
CA ALA A 16 3.44 3.00 -9.64
C ALA A 16 4.33 4.23 -9.85
N SER A 17 5.59 4.05 -10.22
CA SER A 17 6.51 5.14 -10.52
C SER A 17 6.11 6.00 -11.73
N SER A 18 5.21 5.53 -12.59
CA SER A 18 4.63 6.33 -13.68
C SER A 18 3.69 7.45 -13.18
N TRP A 19 3.38 7.48 -11.89
CA TRP A 19 2.60 8.55 -11.26
C TRP A 19 3.47 9.41 -10.33
N PRO A 20 3.15 10.70 -10.15
CA PRO A 20 3.98 11.65 -9.39
C PRO A 20 3.84 11.48 -7.87
N PHE A 21 3.98 10.26 -7.36
CA PHE A 21 4.06 10.04 -5.93
C PHE A 21 5.33 10.69 -5.35
N LYS A 22 5.25 11.15 -4.10
CA LYS A 22 6.43 11.64 -3.37
C LYS A 22 7.54 10.59 -3.26
N GLU A 23 7.13 9.33 -3.10
CA GLU A 23 7.98 8.14 -3.00
C GLU A 23 7.11 6.90 -3.20
N VAL A 24 7.72 5.86 -3.78
CA VAL A 24 7.17 4.53 -3.99
C VAL A 24 7.99 3.53 -3.15
N ILE A 25 7.35 2.86 -2.21
CA ILE A 25 7.99 1.95 -1.25
C ILE A 25 7.44 0.54 -1.45
N GLY A 26 8.31 -0.46 -1.53
CA GLY A 26 7.95 -1.87 -1.41
C GLY A 26 8.41 -2.46 -0.09
N VAL A 27 7.56 -3.25 0.56
CA VAL A 27 7.91 -4.03 1.74
C VAL A 27 7.88 -5.50 1.36
N GLU A 28 8.97 -6.21 1.60
CA GLU A 28 9.13 -7.62 1.21
C GLU A 28 9.90 -8.37 2.31
N ILE A 29 9.40 -9.52 2.74
CA ILE A 29 10.03 -10.33 3.79
C ILE A 29 11.15 -11.23 3.23
N SER A 30 11.04 -11.64 1.97
CA SER A 30 12.02 -12.48 1.30
C SER A 30 13.24 -11.68 0.87
N GLU A 31 14.37 -11.91 1.54
CA GLU A 31 15.64 -11.26 1.21
C GLU A 31 16.05 -11.47 -0.27
N SER A 32 15.78 -12.64 -0.84
CA SER A 32 16.11 -12.94 -2.23
C SER A 32 15.25 -12.14 -3.22
N LEU A 33 13.95 -12.00 -2.97
CA LEU A 33 13.06 -11.17 -3.79
C LEU A 33 13.38 -9.69 -3.64
N HIS A 34 13.65 -9.23 -2.41
CA HIS A 34 14.10 -7.87 -2.13
C HIS A 34 15.37 -7.51 -2.92
N LYS A 35 16.40 -8.38 -2.91
CA LYS A 35 17.64 -8.16 -3.70
C LYS A 35 17.35 -8.03 -5.19
N ILE A 36 16.44 -8.84 -5.72
CA ILE A 36 16.00 -8.74 -7.11
C ILE A 36 15.25 -7.43 -7.35
N ALA A 37 14.37 -7.00 -6.44
CA ALA A 37 13.66 -5.74 -6.53
C ALA A 37 14.62 -4.54 -6.54
N CYS A 38 15.62 -4.51 -5.66
CA CYS A 38 16.67 -3.49 -5.64
C CYS A 38 17.44 -3.43 -6.97
N LYS A 39 17.79 -4.59 -7.53
CA LYS A 39 18.42 -4.64 -8.87
C LYS A 39 17.49 -4.09 -9.95
N ASN A 40 16.23 -4.50 -9.96
CA ASN A 40 15.24 -4.04 -10.93
C ASN A 40 15.04 -2.53 -10.84
N ILE A 41 14.95 -1.97 -9.64
CA ILE A 41 14.88 -0.52 -9.39
C ILE A 41 16.11 0.18 -9.95
N GLY A 42 17.31 -0.32 -9.66
CA GLY A 42 18.57 0.33 -10.06
C GLY A 42 18.83 0.36 -11.57
N ILE A 43 18.19 -0.52 -12.34
CA ILE A 43 18.28 -0.54 -13.81
C ILE A 43 17.00 -0.02 -14.50
N TYR A 44 15.98 0.34 -13.71
CA TYR A 44 14.72 0.78 -14.28
C TYR A 44 14.87 2.17 -14.87
N SER A 45 14.39 2.31 -16.09
CA SER A 45 14.29 3.57 -16.81
C SER A 45 13.08 3.47 -17.71
N ASN A 46 12.13 4.39 -17.55
CA ASN A 46 10.94 4.48 -18.39
C ASN A 46 10.65 5.97 -18.68
N PRO A 47 10.40 6.38 -19.94
CA PRO A 47 10.01 7.75 -20.26
C PRO A 47 8.78 8.26 -19.51
N GLU A 48 7.89 7.37 -19.08
CA GLU A 48 6.69 7.70 -18.30
C GLU A 48 6.96 7.81 -16.79
N GLN A 49 8.17 7.53 -16.32
CA GLN A 49 8.51 7.58 -14.90
C GLN A 49 8.41 9.02 -14.37
N ALA A 50 7.44 9.24 -13.47
CA ALA A 50 7.18 10.51 -12.82
C ALA A 50 7.67 10.54 -11.36
N CYS A 51 8.04 9.39 -10.79
CA CYS A 51 8.62 9.26 -9.45
C CYS A 51 9.98 8.55 -9.52
N GLU A 52 11.05 9.27 -9.19
CA GLU A 52 12.41 8.72 -9.14
C GLU A 52 12.72 8.03 -7.80
N LYS A 53 11.99 8.38 -6.74
CA LYS A 53 12.21 7.83 -5.39
C LYS A 53 11.46 6.50 -5.25
N ILE A 54 12.15 5.43 -5.63
CA ILE A 54 11.65 4.06 -5.50
C ILE A 54 12.58 3.29 -4.55
N SER A 55 12.03 2.64 -3.52
CA SER A 55 12.80 1.84 -2.57
C SER A 55 12.11 0.50 -2.27
N SER A 56 12.92 -0.52 -1.98
CA SER A 56 12.44 -1.80 -1.43
C SER A 56 13.02 -1.96 -0.03
N HIS A 57 12.21 -2.45 0.91
CA HIS A 57 12.57 -2.66 2.31
C HIS A 57 12.43 -4.14 2.61
N CYS A 58 13.54 -4.77 3.01
CA CYS A 58 13.54 -6.16 3.46
C CYS A 58 13.02 -6.22 4.91
N ALA A 59 11.72 -6.41 5.10
CA ALA A 59 11.09 -6.32 6.41
C ALA A 59 9.79 -7.13 6.50
N ASP A 60 9.41 -7.48 7.74
CA ASP A 60 8.07 -7.98 8.03
C ASP A 60 7.06 -6.83 7.95
N VAL A 61 6.03 -7.00 7.11
CA VAL A 61 4.93 -6.04 6.94
C VAL A 61 4.17 -5.75 8.24
N THR A 62 4.17 -6.69 9.20
CA THR A 62 3.55 -6.53 10.51
C THR A 62 4.39 -5.71 11.48
N GLU A 63 5.64 -5.37 11.12
CA GLU A 63 6.53 -4.51 11.87
C GLU A 63 6.77 -3.16 11.18
N PHE A 64 6.54 -3.10 9.86
CA PHE A 64 6.69 -1.88 9.08
C PHE A 64 5.82 -0.73 9.61
N GLU A 65 6.43 0.45 9.76
CA GLU A 65 5.76 1.68 10.24
C GLU A 65 5.30 2.56 9.06
N PRO A 66 3.99 2.69 8.83
CA PRO A 66 3.49 3.51 7.72
C PRO A 66 3.81 5.00 7.94
N PRO A 67 4.36 5.71 6.94
CA PRO A 67 4.62 7.15 7.02
C PRO A 67 3.38 7.97 7.37
N LEU A 68 3.55 9.05 8.13
CA LEU A 68 2.48 9.98 8.52
C LEU A 68 2.11 11.00 7.41
N LEU A 69 2.04 10.52 6.17
CA LEU A 69 1.64 11.24 4.96
C LEU A 69 0.45 10.53 4.29
N PRO A 70 -0.31 11.17 3.39
CA PRO A 70 -1.32 10.50 2.58
C PRO A 70 -0.78 9.25 1.87
N LEU A 71 -1.50 8.13 1.99
CA LEU A 71 -1.04 6.82 1.52
C LEU A 71 -1.97 6.24 0.46
N VAL A 72 -1.36 5.61 -0.54
CA VAL A 72 -1.98 4.58 -1.38
C VAL A 72 -1.26 3.28 -1.07
N CYS A 73 -1.96 2.35 -0.42
CA CYS A 73 -1.45 1.05 -0.04
C CYS A 73 -1.97 0.01 -1.04
N TYR A 74 -1.06 -0.73 -1.65
CA TYR A 74 -1.35 -1.76 -2.64
C TYR A 74 -1.14 -3.14 -2.02
N PHE A 75 -2.09 -4.04 -2.26
CA PHE A 75 -2.10 -5.41 -1.78
C PHE A 75 -2.48 -6.30 -2.96
N TYR A 76 -1.61 -7.21 -3.36
CA TYR A 76 -1.97 -8.27 -4.31
C TYR A 76 -2.01 -9.63 -3.62
N ASN A 77 -3.09 -9.84 -2.87
CA ASN A 77 -3.26 -10.97 -1.95
C ASN A 77 -1.97 -11.40 -1.22
N PRO A 78 -1.30 -10.48 -0.51
CA PRO A 78 0.10 -10.66 -0.14
C PRO A 78 0.33 -11.62 1.02
N PHE A 79 -0.71 -11.92 1.82
CA PHE A 79 -0.57 -12.71 3.04
C PHE A 79 -1.93 -13.24 3.52
N GLY A 80 -1.88 -14.15 4.50
CA GLY A 80 -3.08 -14.71 5.13
C GLY A 80 -3.81 -13.76 6.09
N ALA A 81 -4.96 -14.22 6.58
CA ALA A 81 -5.89 -13.48 7.44
C ALA A 81 -5.23 -12.77 8.65
N GLU A 82 -4.39 -13.45 9.41
CA GLU A 82 -3.78 -12.88 10.63
C GLU A 82 -2.86 -11.69 10.33
N ILE A 83 -2.03 -11.82 9.28
CA ILE A 83 -1.12 -10.75 8.85
C ILE A 83 -1.94 -9.56 8.33
N MET A 84 -3.01 -9.83 7.58
CA MET A 84 -3.93 -8.78 7.10
C MET A 84 -4.50 -7.97 8.25
N GLN A 85 -5.02 -8.63 9.29
CA GLN A 85 -5.56 -7.93 10.46
C GLN A 85 -4.51 -7.05 11.13
N LYS A 86 -3.28 -7.53 11.31
CA LYS A 86 -2.17 -6.75 11.90
C LYS A 86 -1.81 -5.54 11.05
N VAL A 87 -1.73 -5.69 9.73
CA VAL A 87 -1.39 -4.59 8.82
C VAL A 87 -2.48 -3.52 8.82
N ILE A 88 -3.75 -3.91 8.72
CA ILE A 88 -4.87 -2.95 8.78
C ILE A 88 -4.91 -2.24 10.14
N GLN A 89 -4.71 -2.97 11.25
CA GLN A 89 -4.62 -2.36 12.57
C GLN A 89 -3.48 -1.35 12.67
N ARG A 90 -2.32 -1.62 12.06
CA ARG A 90 -1.21 -0.67 12.00
C ARG A 90 -1.53 0.57 11.18
N LEU A 91 -2.22 0.43 10.05
CA LEU A 91 -2.69 1.57 9.26
C LEU A 91 -3.66 2.44 10.09
N GLU A 92 -4.58 1.82 10.82
CA GLU A 92 -5.51 2.52 11.73
C GLU A 92 -4.78 3.22 12.88
N ASN A 93 -3.81 2.56 13.52
CA ASN A 93 -3.01 3.17 14.58
C ASN A 93 -2.23 4.37 14.04
N SER A 94 -1.59 4.23 12.88
CA SER A 94 -0.89 5.30 12.20
C SER A 94 -1.84 6.45 11.82
N TYR A 95 -3.05 6.15 11.37
CA TYR A 95 -4.10 7.12 11.10
C TYR A 95 -4.56 7.85 12.38
N ASN A 96 -4.66 7.15 13.51
CA ASN A 96 -4.99 7.76 14.79
C ASN A 96 -3.89 8.68 15.33
N LEU A 97 -2.62 8.40 15.04
CA LEU A 97 -1.52 9.32 15.32
C LEU A 97 -1.59 10.60 14.47
N LYS A 98 -1.99 10.48 13.20
CA LYS A 98 -2.18 11.62 12.31
C LYS A 98 -3.26 11.33 11.25
N LYS A 99 -4.43 11.94 11.43
CA LYS A 99 -5.57 11.79 10.52
C LYS A 99 -5.19 12.29 9.12
N ARG A 100 -5.38 11.43 8.11
CA ARG A 100 -5.04 11.67 6.70
C ARG A 100 -5.71 10.61 5.83
N PRO A 101 -5.92 10.84 4.53
CA PRO A 101 -6.47 9.81 3.66
C PRO A 101 -5.48 8.64 3.52
N ILE A 102 -6.00 7.43 3.72
CA ILE A 102 -5.31 6.18 3.41
C ILE A 102 -6.21 5.38 2.47
N TRP A 103 -5.69 5.10 1.28
CA TRP A 103 -6.34 4.27 0.28
C TRP A 103 -5.76 2.86 0.33
N VAL A 104 -6.61 1.86 0.16
CA VAL A 104 -6.20 0.46 -0.01
C VAL A 104 -6.72 -0.04 -1.34
N ILE A 105 -5.81 -0.36 -2.26
CA ILE A 105 -6.10 -1.06 -3.51
C ILE A 105 -5.77 -2.53 -3.28
N TYR A 106 -6.80 -3.38 -3.20
CA TYR A 106 -6.65 -4.79 -2.91
C TYR A 106 -7.05 -5.65 -4.11
N ILE A 107 -6.05 -6.23 -4.78
CA ILE A 107 -6.21 -7.18 -5.89
C ILE A 107 -6.30 -8.61 -5.36
N SER A 108 -7.21 -9.40 -5.93
CA SER A 108 -7.58 -10.76 -5.49
C SER A 108 -7.94 -10.81 -4.00
N PRO A 109 -9.02 -10.13 -3.59
CA PRO A 109 -9.24 -9.74 -2.19
C PRO A 109 -9.84 -10.85 -1.31
N VAL A 110 -9.08 -11.93 -1.08
CA VAL A 110 -9.51 -13.12 -0.32
C VAL A 110 -9.91 -12.79 1.13
N HIS A 111 -9.26 -11.79 1.73
CA HIS A 111 -9.45 -11.41 3.14
C HIS A 111 -10.12 -10.03 3.33
N LYS A 112 -10.90 -9.55 2.34
CA LYS A 112 -11.51 -8.21 2.38
C LYS A 112 -12.41 -7.93 3.59
N ASN A 113 -13.02 -8.96 4.17
CA ASN A 113 -13.92 -8.81 5.32
C ASN A 113 -13.19 -8.19 6.53
N HIS A 114 -11.89 -8.42 6.67
CA HIS A 114 -11.08 -7.78 7.71
C HIS A 114 -10.93 -6.27 7.58
N ILE A 115 -11.23 -5.70 6.41
CA ILE A 115 -11.34 -4.25 6.20
C ILE A 115 -12.80 -3.81 6.34
N LEU A 116 -13.74 -4.53 5.71
CA LEU A 116 -15.17 -4.17 5.69
C LEU A 116 -15.82 -4.11 7.08
N GLU A 117 -15.38 -4.95 8.01
CA GLU A 117 -15.96 -5.04 9.35
C GLU A 117 -15.48 -3.91 10.30
N ARG A 118 -14.62 -2.99 9.83
CA ARG A 118 -14.00 -1.95 10.65
C ARG A 118 -14.70 -0.59 10.52
N PRO A 119 -14.99 0.10 11.64
CA PRO A 119 -15.92 1.25 11.69
C PRO A 119 -15.52 2.54 10.97
N HIS A 120 -14.40 2.58 10.23
CA HIS A 120 -13.93 3.77 9.52
C HIS A 120 -13.44 3.52 8.09
N TRP A 121 -13.50 2.27 7.65
CA TRP A 121 -13.15 1.90 6.29
C TRP A 121 -14.39 1.91 5.42
N TYR A 122 -14.30 2.58 4.28
CA TYR A 122 -15.37 2.65 3.29
C TYR A 122 -14.92 1.93 2.03
N MET A 123 -15.74 1.03 1.51
CA MET A 123 -15.54 0.48 0.18
C MET A 123 -15.92 1.54 -0.84
N VAL A 124 -14.94 2.01 -1.61
CA VAL A 124 -15.12 3.04 -2.63
C VAL A 124 -15.52 2.41 -3.96
N ASN A 125 -14.94 1.25 -4.28
CA ASN A 125 -15.26 0.52 -5.50
C ASN A 125 -14.95 -0.97 -5.33
N GLU A 126 -15.65 -1.81 -6.09
CA GLU A 126 -15.42 -3.24 -6.20
C GLU A 126 -15.59 -3.67 -7.65
N GLY A 127 -14.61 -4.42 -8.15
CA GLY A 127 -14.70 -5.12 -9.43
C GLY A 127 -14.53 -6.61 -9.24
N GLU A 128 -14.52 -7.36 -10.34
CA GLU A 128 -14.45 -8.83 -10.33
C GLU A 128 -13.29 -9.39 -9.50
N ASN A 129 -12.12 -8.74 -9.57
CA ASN A 129 -10.89 -9.20 -8.93
C ASN A 129 -10.21 -8.13 -8.06
N TYR A 130 -10.92 -7.09 -7.66
CA TYR A 130 -10.35 -6.05 -6.80
C TYR A 130 -11.39 -5.35 -5.92
N CYS A 131 -10.93 -4.83 -4.79
CA CYS A 131 -11.66 -3.87 -3.98
C CYS A 131 -10.79 -2.64 -3.75
N ILE A 132 -11.41 -1.47 -3.68
CA ILE A 132 -10.77 -0.22 -3.27
C ILE A 132 -11.44 0.26 -1.99
N PHE A 133 -10.66 0.44 -0.94
CA PHE A 133 -11.11 1.00 0.31
C PHE A 133 -10.47 2.35 0.60
N MET A 134 -11.14 3.16 1.41
CA MET A 134 -10.61 4.41 1.92
C MET A 134 -10.88 4.50 3.41
N LEU A 135 -9.83 4.80 4.19
CA LEU A 135 -9.94 5.29 5.56
C LEU A 135 -9.86 6.81 5.48
N LYS A 136 -11.01 7.47 5.63
CA LYS A 136 -11.14 8.93 5.51
C LYS A 136 -11.14 9.63 6.87
N PRO A 137 -10.53 10.83 7.00
CA PRO A 137 -10.80 11.78 8.08
C PRO A 137 -12.31 11.99 8.25
N GLU A 138 -12.81 12.02 9.48
CA GLU A 138 -14.21 12.36 9.77
C GLU A 138 -14.58 13.79 9.33
N VAL A 139 -13.60 14.62 8.97
CA VAL A 139 -13.79 15.96 8.41
C VAL A 139 -13.58 15.93 6.89
N PHE A 140 -14.57 15.40 6.18
CA PHE A 140 -14.90 15.80 4.80
C PHE A 140 -16.43 15.75 4.69
N ASP A 141 -17.08 16.54 5.53
CA ASP A 141 -18.40 17.04 5.23
C ASP A 141 -18.24 18.26 4.32
N ALA A 142 -19.00 18.21 3.22
CA ALA A 142 -19.40 19.21 2.24
C ALA A 142 -18.76 20.62 2.26
N GLU A 143 -18.53 21.11 1.03
CA GLU A 143 -18.29 22.51 0.62
C GLU A 143 -16.84 22.96 0.48
N THR A 144 -16.31 22.81 -0.75
CA THR A 144 -15.80 23.94 -1.54
C THR A 144 -15.84 23.62 -3.02
#